data_AF-A0A2B4R4T2-F1
#
_entry.id   AF-A0A2B4R4T2-F1
#
_cell.length_a   1.000
_cell.length_b   1.000
_cell.length_c   1.000
_cell.angle_alpha   90.00
_cell.angle_beta   90.00
_cell.angle_gamma   90.00
#
_symmetry.space_group_name_H-M   'P 1'
#
loop_
_entity.id
_entity.type
_entity.pdbx_description
1 polymer ?
#
loop_
_entity_poly.entity_id
_entity_poly.type
_entity_poly.pdbx_seq_one_letter_code
_entity_poly.pdbx_strand_id
1 'polypeptide(L)'
;MEQKADDLKTNPKNFYNVFKLFLHSKSRKCENTLLTLDIDGVIERDQCKIADHFAKYFSSVANDIGNTRLLGMSEDQLYHHESVHTITQSCNRRPSDDTSQFKFHALEHKEISVELSNLDSNKSTGHDVIPTKILKTASRELSHPLADLYNRYIESCDWILRWKKGDRVPVFKKDNKQDIKNYRPVIVLTLAGQNPYPSQCPHSRAVPLWGGLSEGGFHVVAFHKARKFTTEEWCNVVRRGKLKKAIQALEPIKPHGPWKVLCDNEAFLHTASSRRTMAAEGITVWSMPASSPDLNPVEKFWAWLRKRIHHLDRKDLREKRPAIGMLAFKARVRAIISSRRAQTVAARIAGGFKKTCKEVIAKKGGMARS
;
A
#
# COMPACT_ATOMS: atom_id res chain seq x y z
N MET A 1 -17.63 -29.43 16.94
CA MET A 1 -16.60 -28.42 16.56
C MET A 1 -16.62 -28.11 15.07
N GLU A 2 -16.94 -29.07 14.21
CA GLU A 2 -17.00 -28.89 12.74
C GLU A 2 -18.05 -27.86 12.29
N GLN A 3 -19.21 -27.80 12.95
CA GLN A 3 -20.28 -26.85 12.60
C GLN A 3 -19.88 -25.37 12.82
N LYS A 4 -19.07 -25.07 13.85
CA LYS A 4 -18.54 -23.72 14.10
C LYS A 4 -17.37 -23.34 13.19
N ALA A 5 -16.69 -24.31 12.58
CA ALA A 5 -15.63 -24.06 11.60
C ALA A 5 -16.20 -23.67 10.22
N ASP A 6 -17.40 -24.14 9.89
CA ASP A 6 -18.11 -23.74 8.66
C ASP A 6 -18.70 -22.33 8.75
N ASP A 7 -19.17 -21.89 9.92
CA ASP A 7 -19.61 -20.50 10.17
C ASP A 7 -18.50 -19.46 10.00
N LEU A 8 -17.22 -19.87 10.15
CA LEU A 8 -16.06 -19.00 9.96
C LEU A 8 -15.72 -18.74 8.48
N LYS A 9 -16.25 -19.55 7.56
CA LYS A 9 -16.07 -19.36 6.10
C LYS A 9 -16.97 -18.26 5.53
N THR A 10 -18.06 -17.91 6.23
CA THR A 10 -19.07 -16.95 5.77
C THR A 10 -18.93 -15.57 6.40
N ASN A 11 -18.32 -15.45 7.60
CA ASN A 11 -18.10 -14.15 8.25
C ASN A 11 -16.71 -14.04 8.92
N PRO A 12 -15.67 -13.63 8.17
CA PRO A 12 -14.28 -13.58 8.66
C PRO A 12 -14.06 -12.63 9.85
N LYS A 13 -14.94 -11.63 10.03
CA LYS A 13 -14.87 -10.70 11.16
C LYS A 13 -15.16 -11.39 12.50
N ASN A 14 -15.87 -12.52 12.50
CA ASN A 14 -16.14 -13.31 13.70
C ASN A 14 -15.01 -14.25 14.10
N PHE A 15 -13.98 -14.43 13.26
CA PHE A 15 -12.80 -15.24 13.60
C PHE A 15 -12.15 -14.76 14.91
N TYR A 16 -11.98 -13.44 15.05
CA TYR A 16 -11.40 -12.85 16.25
C TYR A 16 -12.28 -13.01 17.49
N ASN A 17 -13.60 -13.14 17.36
CA ASN A 17 -14.52 -13.31 18.49
C ASN A 17 -14.60 -14.76 18.97
N VAL A 18 -14.59 -15.74 18.05
CA VAL A 18 -14.66 -17.16 18.37
C VAL A 18 -13.36 -17.66 18.98
N PHE A 19 -12.21 -17.23 18.45
CA PHE A 19 -10.91 -17.58 19.02
C PHE A 19 -10.50 -16.66 20.18
N LYS A 20 -11.24 -15.58 20.46
CA LYS A 20 -11.01 -14.73 21.65
C LYS A 20 -11.06 -15.54 22.94
N LEU A 21 -11.97 -16.50 23.01
CA LEU A 21 -12.16 -17.40 24.14
C LEU A 21 -10.98 -18.37 24.36
N PHE A 22 -10.19 -18.63 23.31
CA PHE A 22 -9.01 -19.52 23.35
C PHE A 22 -7.68 -18.76 23.33
N LEU A 23 -7.68 -17.48 22.92
CA LEU A 23 -6.49 -16.65 22.81
C LEU A 23 -6.25 -15.76 24.02
N HIS A 24 -7.24 -15.51 24.88
CA HIS A 24 -7.02 -14.85 26.17
C HIS A 24 -7.94 -15.38 27.27
N SER A 25 -7.31 -15.78 28.37
CA SER A 25 -7.94 -16.02 29.66
C SER A 25 -8.78 -14.81 30.07
N LYS A 26 -9.99 -15.09 30.55
CA LYS A 26 -10.90 -14.12 31.15
C LYS A 26 -10.17 -13.20 32.14
N SER A 27 -10.09 -11.92 31.82
CA SER A 27 -10.13 -10.83 32.79
C SER A 27 -10.11 -9.49 32.03
N ARG A 28 -11.18 -8.69 32.18
CA ARG A 28 -11.02 -7.24 32.20
C ARG A 28 -10.12 -6.91 33.39
N LYS A 29 -8.83 -6.85 33.12
CA LYS A 29 -7.90 -5.90 33.72
C LYS A 29 -7.19 -5.28 32.53
N CYS A 30 -6.99 -3.97 32.55
CA CYS A 30 -5.97 -3.33 31.75
C CYS A 30 -4.69 -4.17 31.97
N GLU A 31 -4.29 -5.00 31.00
CA GLU A 31 -2.94 -5.58 31.05
C GLU A 31 -2.03 -4.36 31.07
N ASN A 32 -1.34 -4.14 32.19
CA ASN A 32 -0.51 -2.95 32.39
C ASN A 32 0.31 -2.71 31.12
N THR A 33 -0.04 -1.64 30.42
CA THR A 33 0.46 -1.20 29.11
C THR A 33 1.90 -0.70 29.18
N LEU A 34 2.70 -1.27 30.09
CA LEU A 34 4.05 -0.82 30.39
C LEU A 34 5.01 -1.65 29.55
N LEU A 35 5.65 -1.00 28.59
CA LEU A 35 6.71 -1.60 27.79
C LEU A 35 7.93 -1.86 28.67
N THR A 36 8.73 -2.85 28.30
CA THR A 36 10.06 -3.06 28.85
C THR A 36 11.04 -3.14 27.71
N LEU A 37 12.13 -2.37 27.78
CA LEU A 37 13.19 -2.38 26.77
C LEU A 37 14.52 -2.74 27.41
N ASP A 38 15.34 -3.47 26.67
CA ASP A 38 16.76 -3.60 26.96
C ASP A 38 17.47 -2.34 26.42
N ILE A 39 17.99 -1.53 27.33
CA ILE A 39 18.79 -0.34 27.05
C ILE A 39 20.19 -0.63 27.59
N ASP A 40 21.13 -0.88 26.68
CA ASP A 40 22.54 -1.15 26.99
C ASP A 40 22.77 -2.29 28.01
N GLY A 41 21.96 -3.35 27.95
CA GLY A 41 22.06 -4.53 28.82
C GLY A 41 21.22 -4.42 30.10
N VAL A 42 20.51 -3.31 30.31
CA VAL A 42 19.63 -3.08 31.47
C VAL A 42 18.17 -3.07 31.02
N ILE A 43 17.35 -3.90 31.65
CA ILE A 43 15.91 -3.92 31.39
C ILE A 43 15.24 -2.70 32.05
N GLU A 44 14.95 -1.69 31.23
CA GLU A 44 14.23 -0.49 31.62
C GLU A 44 12.71 -0.77 31.65
N ARG A 45 12.04 -0.17 32.64
CA ARG A 45 10.59 -0.30 32.89
C ARG A 45 9.90 1.06 33.06
N ASP A 46 10.66 2.13 33.24
CA ASP A 46 10.16 3.50 33.24
C ASP A 46 9.68 3.89 31.83
N GLN A 47 8.40 4.21 31.71
CA GLN A 47 7.79 4.51 30.41
C GLN A 47 8.25 5.83 29.81
N CYS A 48 8.61 6.81 30.64
CA CYS A 48 9.13 8.09 30.16
C CYS A 48 10.50 7.86 29.53
N LYS A 49 11.39 7.13 30.22
CA LYS A 49 12.70 6.77 29.67
C LYS A 49 12.59 5.93 28.40
N ILE A 50 11.68 4.96 28.38
CA ILE A 50 11.41 4.15 27.19
C ILE A 50 10.90 5.02 26.03
N ALA A 51 9.99 5.95 26.29
CA ALA A 51 9.46 6.87 25.27
C ALA A 51 10.57 7.77 24.71
N ASP A 52 11.43 8.32 25.57
CA ASP A 52 12.58 9.12 25.15
C ASP A 52 13.57 8.31 24.32
N HIS A 53 13.80 7.05 24.70
CA HIS A 53 14.67 6.14 23.96
C HIS A 53 14.09 5.83 22.56
N PHE A 54 12.77 5.59 22.46
CA PHE A 54 12.08 5.50 21.17
C PHE A 54 12.16 6.79 20.36
N ALA A 55 11.98 7.95 20.98
CA ALA A 55 12.06 9.24 20.30
C ALA A 55 13.44 9.48 19.70
N LYS A 56 14.52 9.20 20.46
CA LYS A 56 15.90 9.28 20.00
C LYS A 56 16.17 8.31 18.85
N TYR A 57 15.85 7.02 19.04
CA TYR A 57 16.07 5.99 18.04
C TYR A 57 15.32 6.26 16.73
N PHE A 58 14.02 6.59 16.79
CA PHE A 58 13.23 6.86 15.58
C PHE A 58 13.61 8.14 14.86
N SER A 59 14.22 9.12 15.54
CA SER A 59 14.76 10.32 14.89
C SER A 59 16.03 10.03 14.09
N SER A 60 16.82 9.01 14.46
CA SER A 60 18.12 8.73 13.84
C SER A 60 18.17 7.48 12.96
N VAL A 61 17.22 6.54 13.10
CA VAL A 61 17.21 5.25 12.38
C VAL A 61 17.21 5.38 10.85
N ALA A 62 16.83 6.54 10.31
CA ALA A 62 16.78 6.80 8.88
C ALA A 62 17.92 7.70 8.37
N ASN A 63 18.88 8.10 9.21
CA ASN A 63 19.95 9.02 8.80
C ASN A 63 20.83 8.45 7.68
N ASP A 64 20.99 7.13 7.63
CA ASP A 64 21.74 6.43 6.58
C ASP A 64 20.87 6.09 5.35
N ILE A 65 19.59 6.48 5.36
CA ILE A 65 18.62 6.18 4.30
C ILE A 65 18.36 7.42 3.47
N GLY A 66 19.00 7.50 2.29
CA GLY A 66 18.72 8.55 1.33
C GLY A 66 19.99 9.15 0.73
N ASN A 67 19.82 10.23 -0.02
CA ASN A 67 20.96 11.00 -0.52
C ASN A 67 21.45 11.92 0.61
N THR A 68 22.63 11.65 1.18
CA THR A 68 23.25 12.43 2.26
C THR A 68 23.34 13.92 1.93
N ARG A 69 23.49 14.27 0.65
CA ARG A 69 23.46 15.67 0.19
C ARG A 69 22.12 16.34 0.46
N LEU A 70 20.99 15.67 0.23
CA LEU A 70 19.65 16.25 0.45
C LEU A 70 19.30 16.30 1.94
N LEU A 71 19.71 15.30 2.73
CA LEU A 71 19.43 15.24 4.17
C LEU A 71 20.21 16.30 4.96
N GLY A 72 21.35 16.78 4.44
CA GLY A 72 22.14 17.84 5.05
C GLY A 72 21.79 19.26 4.60
N MET A 73 20.80 19.43 3.71
CA MET A 73 20.40 20.76 3.24
C MET A 73 19.56 21.50 4.28
N SER A 74 19.80 22.80 4.44
CA SER A 74 18.90 23.66 5.19
C SER A 74 17.56 23.86 4.47
N GLU A 75 16.54 24.33 5.18
CA GLU A 75 15.24 24.64 4.60
C GLU A 75 15.36 25.70 3.48
N ASP A 76 16.23 26.70 3.67
CA ASP A 76 16.55 27.71 2.66
C ASP A 76 17.21 27.12 1.41
N GLN A 77 18.16 26.20 1.58
CA GLN A 77 18.80 25.50 0.45
C GLN A 77 17.79 24.62 -0.31
N LEU A 78 16.84 24.00 0.39
CA LEU A 78 15.77 23.23 -0.24
C LEU A 78 14.80 24.13 -1.02
N TYR A 79 14.50 25.31 -0.49
CA TYR A 79 13.66 26.31 -1.15
C TYR A 79 14.24 26.77 -2.49
N HIS A 80 15.57 26.90 -2.56
CA HIS A 80 16.32 27.29 -3.77
C HIS A 80 16.91 26.10 -4.54
N HIS A 81 16.41 24.89 -4.31
CA HIS A 81 16.92 23.71 -5.01
C HIS A 81 16.58 23.76 -6.52
N GLU A 82 17.46 23.24 -7.38
CA GLU A 82 17.32 23.26 -8.85
C GLU A 82 15.97 22.70 -9.33
N SER A 83 15.44 21.68 -8.64
CA SER A 83 14.12 21.12 -8.96
C SER A 83 12.99 22.11 -8.72
N VAL A 84 13.06 22.92 -7.66
CA VAL A 84 12.06 23.96 -7.36
C VAL A 84 12.11 25.02 -8.45
N HIS A 85 13.30 25.51 -8.79
CA HIS A 85 13.49 26.46 -9.88
C HIS A 85 12.97 25.91 -11.22
N THR A 86 13.26 24.65 -11.54
CA THR A 86 12.79 24.00 -12.78
C THR A 86 11.26 23.91 -12.81
N ILE A 87 10.63 23.53 -11.70
CA ILE A 87 9.17 23.46 -11.58
C ILE A 87 8.57 24.86 -11.78
N THR A 88 9.06 25.87 -11.04
CA THR A 88 8.58 27.25 -11.14
C THR A 88 8.72 27.79 -12.56
N GLN A 89 9.87 27.58 -13.21
CA GLN A 89 10.07 27.98 -14.60
C GLN A 89 9.14 27.24 -15.57
N SER A 90 8.90 25.94 -15.35
CA SER A 90 7.99 25.16 -16.20
C SER A 90 6.53 25.60 -16.04
N CYS A 91 6.10 25.96 -14.84
CA CYS A 91 4.77 26.49 -14.56
C CYS A 91 4.57 27.89 -15.17
N ASN A 92 5.64 28.69 -15.27
CA ASN A 92 5.58 30.06 -15.79
C ASN A 92 5.70 30.17 -17.32
N ARG A 93 6.08 29.10 -18.02
CA ARG A 93 6.08 29.08 -19.49
C ARG A 93 4.64 29.02 -20.00
N ARG A 94 4.22 30.04 -20.76
CA ARG A 94 2.97 29.99 -21.54
C ARG A 94 3.06 28.83 -22.54
N PRO A 95 2.20 27.81 -22.48
CA PRO A 95 2.13 26.81 -23.53
C PRO A 95 1.69 27.51 -24.82
N SER A 96 2.42 27.33 -25.90
CA SER A 96 2.02 27.74 -27.25
C SER A 96 0.96 26.81 -27.85
N ASP A 97 0.43 25.86 -27.07
CA ASP A 97 -0.59 24.92 -27.52
C ASP A 97 -1.42 24.40 -26.33
N ASP A 98 -2.69 24.15 -26.59
CA ASP A 98 -3.85 23.82 -25.72
C ASP A 98 -3.63 22.68 -24.68
N THR A 99 -2.63 22.80 -23.83
CA THR A 99 -2.38 21.93 -22.68
C THR A 99 -2.76 22.69 -21.41
N SER A 100 -3.80 22.20 -20.73
CA SER A 100 -4.32 22.79 -19.51
C SER A 100 -3.22 22.95 -18.45
N GLN A 101 -2.76 24.18 -18.27
CA GLN A 101 -1.84 24.55 -17.19
C GLN A 101 -2.47 24.13 -15.85
N PHE A 102 -1.69 23.48 -14.99
CA PHE A 102 -2.19 23.02 -13.69
C PHE A 102 -2.70 24.20 -12.86
N LYS A 103 -4.02 24.24 -12.71
CA LYS A 103 -4.87 25.08 -11.85
C LYS A 103 -5.04 24.52 -10.44
N PHE A 104 -4.65 25.21 -9.36
CA PHE A 104 -5.38 24.99 -8.11
C PHE A 104 -6.79 25.57 -8.28
N HIS A 105 -7.80 24.79 -7.89
CA HIS A 105 -9.17 25.26 -7.84
C HIS A 105 -9.50 25.55 -6.38
N ALA A 106 -10.28 26.60 -6.13
CA ALA A 106 -10.77 26.89 -4.80
C ALA A 106 -11.60 25.70 -4.31
N LEU A 107 -11.31 25.22 -3.11
CA LEU A 107 -12.04 24.14 -2.47
C LEU A 107 -13.41 24.67 -2.07
N GLU A 108 -14.47 23.99 -2.53
CA GLU A 108 -15.82 24.31 -2.13
C GLU A 108 -16.15 23.64 -0.79
N HIS A 109 -16.90 24.34 0.06
CA HIS A 109 -17.37 23.78 1.33
C HIS A 109 -18.14 22.46 1.13
N LYS A 110 -18.86 22.29 0.02
CA LYS A 110 -19.56 21.04 -0.29
C LYS A 110 -18.60 19.86 -0.44
N GLU A 111 -17.45 20.05 -1.10
CA GLU A 111 -16.42 19.02 -1.26
C GLU A 111 -15.85 18.62 0.11
N ILE A 112 -15.54 19.61 0.96
CA ILE A 112 -15.04 19.36 2.32
C ILE A 112 -16.08 18.60 3.16
N SER A 113 -17.36 18.96 3.07
CA SER A 113 -18.44 18.28 3.80
C SER A 113 -18.56 16.81 3.40
N VAL A 114 -18.47 16.50 2.10
CA VAL A 114 -18.47 15.12 1.60
C VAL A 114 -17.29 14.34 2.15
N GLU A 115 -16.08 14.89 2.08
CA GLU A 115 -14.87 14.23 2.58
C GLU A 115 -14.94 13.99 4.09
N LEU A 116 -15.39 14.97 4.88
CA LEU A 116 -15.59 14.81 6.33
C LEU A 116 -16.62 13.72 6.65
N SER A 117 -17.72 13.65 5.89
CA SER A 117 -18.76 12.63 6.08
C SER A 117 -18.25 11.21 5.77
N ASN A 118 -17.25 11.10 4.89
CA ASN A 118 -16.65 9.84 4.46
C ASN A 118 -15.52 9.34 5.37
N LEU A 119 -15.14 10.11 6.39
CA LEU A 119 -14.12 9.70 7.35
C LEU A 119 -14.48 8.37 8.04
N ASP A 120 -13.46 7.53 8.24
CA ASP A 120 -13.58 6.27 8.98
C ASP A 120 -13.58 6.56 10.49
N SER A 121 -14.74 6.39 11.11
CA SER A 121 -14.98 6.61 12.54
C SER A 121 -14.09 5.79 13.49
N ASN A 122 -13.37 4.79 12.99
CA ASN A 122 -12.46 3.94 13.76
C ASN A 122 -11.00 4.40 13.70
N LYS A 123 -10.70 5.50 13.00
CA LYS A 123 -9.35 6.08 12.98
C LYS A 123 -8.97 6.61 14.36
N SER A 124 -7.68 6.53 14.66
CA SER A 124 -7.09 7.03 15.89
C SER A 124 -7.17 8.55 15.96
N THR A 125 -7.43 9.08 17.15
CA THR A 125 -7.33 10.50 17.46
C THR A 125 -5.89 10.96 17.29
N GLY A 126 -5.69 12.09 16.60
CA GLY A 126 -4.38 12.68 16.38
C GLY A 126 -3.92 13.54 17.55
N HIS A 127 -2.81 14.24 17.33
CA HIS A 127 -2.19 15.14 18.33
C HIS A 127 -3.11 16.30 18.77
N ASP A 128 -4.09 16.65 17.94
CA ASP A 128 -5.11 17.65 18.25
C ASP A 128 -6.16 17.18 19.26
N VAL A 129 -6.15 15.90 19.62
CA VAL A 129 -7.11 15.26 20.53
C VAL A 129 -8.54 15.30 19.98
N ILE A 130 -8.74 15.52 18.68
CA ILE A 130 -10.06 15.57 18.04
C ILE A 130 -10.41 14.19 17.45
N PRO A 131 -11.42 13.47 17.99
CA PRO A 131 -11.83 12.19 17.44
C PRO A 131 -12.48 12.33 16.06
N THR A 132 -12.21 11.36 15.18
CA THR A 132 -12.77 11.32 13.81
C THR A 132 -14.29 11.37 13.78
N LYS A 133 -14.94 10.77 14.79
CA LYS A 133 -16.40 10.77 14.93
C LYS A 133 -16.95 12.20 15.04
N ILE A 134 -16.25 13.09 15.75
CA ILE A 134 -16.69 14.48 15.92
C ILE A 134 -16.62 15.21 14.59
N LEU A 135 -15.50 15.08 13.87
CA LEU A 135 -15.33 15.69 12.54
C LEU A 135 -16.39 15.20 11.55
N LYS A 136 -16.72 13.91 11.59
CA LYS A 136 -17.75 13.30 10.75
C LYS A 136 -19.14 13.81 11.10
N THR A 137 -19.49 13.87 12.40
CA THR A 137 -20.79 14.36 12.86
C THR A 137 -20.97 15.85 12.56
N ALA A 138 -19.90 16.65 12.72
CA ALA A 138 -19.91 18.08 12.49
C ALA A 138 -19.54 18.47 11.03
N SER A 139 -19.63 17.55 10.07
CA SER A 139 -19.14 17.76 8.70
C SER A 139 -19.75 19.01 8.04
N ARG A 140 -21.06 19.23 8.25
CA ARG A 140 -21.80 20.37 7.70
C ARG A 140 -21.34 21.70 8.30
N GLU A 141 -21.15 21.75 9.62
CA GLU A 141 -20.80 22.99 10.31
C GLU A 141 -19.32 23.34 10.12
N LEU A 142 -18.45 22.34 10.05
CA LEU A 142 -17.01 22.54 9.86
C LEU A 142 -16.62 22.81 8.42
N SER A 143 -17.45 22.45 7.43
CA SER A 143 -17.03 22.51 6.03
C SER A 143 -16.75 23.92 5.53
N HIS A 144 -17.52 24.91 5.97
CA HIS A 144 -17.31 26.31 5.60
C HIS A 144 -15.98 26.86 6.15
N PRO A 145 -15.75 26.88 7.47
CA PRO A 145 -14.51 27.43 8.01
C PRO A 145 -13.27 26.64 7.55
N LEU A 146 -13.38 25.34 7.32
CA LEU A 146 -12.27 24.54 6.80
C LEU A 146 -11.97 24.86 5.33
N ALA A 147 -12.97 25.05 4.46
CA ALA A 147 -12.75 25.45 3.08
C ALA A 147 -12.02 26.80 2.99
N ASP A 148 -12.48 27.80 3.73
CA ASP A 148 -11.84 29.12 3.79
C ASP A 148 -10.42 29.04 4.34
N LEU A 149 -10.20 28.15 5.31
CA LEU A 149 -8.90 27.93 5.90
C LEU A 149 -7.93 27.27 4.91
N TYR A 150 -8.34 26.18 4.25
CA TYR A 150 -7.50 25.49 3.25
C TYR A 150 -7.19 26.40 2.04
N ASN A 151 -8.18 27.14 1.54
CA ASN A 151 -7.98 28.05 0.41
C ASN A 151 -6.96 29.15 0.76
N ARG A 152 -7.07 29.76 1.95
CA ARG A 152 -6.07 30.72 2.43
C ARG A 152 -4.66 30.13 2.51
N TYR A 153 -4.51 28.87 2.91
CA TYR A 153 -3.19 28.21 2.95
C TYR A 153 -2.63 27.91 1.57
N ILE A 154 -3.48 27.49 0.63
CA ILE A 154 -3.09 27.30 -0.76
C ILE A 154 -2.64 28.63 -1.37
N GLU A 155 -3.40 29.70 -1.14
CA GLU A 155 -3.10 31.05 -1.66
C GLU A 155 -1.83 31.65 -1.05
N SER A 156 -1.67 31.54 0.27
CA SER A 156 -0.47 32.03 0.98
C SER A 156 0.76 31.16 0.80
N CYS A 157 0.61 29.95 0.23
CA CYS A 157 1.66 28.94 0.14
C CYS A 157 2.28 28.58 1.51
N ASP A 158 1.54 28.78 2.59
CA ASP A 158 1.94 28.45 3.97
C ASP A 158 1.04 27.34 4.52
N TRP A 159 1.55 26.51 5.43
CA TRP A 159 0.80 25.37 5.99
C TRP A 159 0.77 25.41 7.50
N ILE A 160 -0.35 24.98 8.10
CA ILE A 160 -0.50 24.93 9.56
C ILE A 160 0.56 24.00 10.18
N LEU A 161 1.57 24.59 10.81
CA LEU A 161 2.61 23.84 11.53
C LEU A 161 2.01 22.92 12.59
N ARG A 162 0.92 23.34 13.26
CA ARG A 162 0.21 22.51 14.24
C ARG A 162 -0.37 21.24 13.62
N TRP A 163 -0.80 21.24 12.35
CA TRP A 163 -1.31 20.05 11.68
C TRP A 163 -0.20 19.11 11.17
N LYS A 164 1.05 19.59 11.10
CA LYS A 164 2.22 18.75 10.84
C LYS A 164 2.65 17.96 12.08
N LYS A 165 2.13 18.28 13.26
CA LYS A 165 2.40 17.53 14.49
C LYS A 165 1.68 16.19 14.45
N GLY A 166 2.32 15.17 15.01
CA GLY A 166 1.74 13.84 15.14
C GLY A 166 2.45 13.07 16.22
N ASP A 167 1.73 12.14 16.83
CA ASP A 167 2.25 11.34 17.92
C ASP A 167 3.00 10.13 17.36
N ARG A 168 4.23 9.92 17.84
CA ARG A 168 5.06 8.79 17.44
C ARG A 168 4.69 7.57 18.26
N VAL A 169 3.99 6.63 17.64
CA VAL A 169 3.58 5.38 18.28
C VAL A 169 4.54 4.26 17.89
N PRO A 170 5.27 3.64 18.85
CA PRO A 170 6.09 2.48 18.56
C PRO A 170 5.19 1.27 18.25
N VAL A 171 5.27 0.75 17.04
CA VAL A 171 4.56 -0.48 16.64
C VAL A 171 5.55 -1.61 16.56
N PHE A 172 5.35 -2.61 17.41
CA PHE A 172 6.14 -3.84 17.40
C PHE A 172 5.99 -4.55 16.05
N LYS A 173 7.12 -4.91 15.43
CA LYS A 173 7.19 -5.64 14.17
C LYS A 173 7.17 -7.14 14.42
N LYS A 174 8.20 -7.69 15.09
CA LYS A 174 8.47 -9.13 15.30
C LYS A 174 9.66 -9.36 16.24
N ASP A 175 9.95 -10.62 16.57
CA ASP A 175 11.12 -11.07 17.35
C ASP A 175 11.11 -10.63 18.84
N ASN A 176 12.20 -10.11 19.38
CA ASN A 176 12.30 -9.73 20.79
C ASN A 176 11.64 -8.35 21.03
N LYS A 177 10.63 -8.29 21.91
CA LYS A 177 9.96 -7.04 22.32
C LYS A 177 10.84 -6.11 23.17
N GLN A 178 11.92 -6.62 23.75
CA GLN A 178 12.85 -5.79 24.51
C GLN A 178 13.87 -5.08 23.62
N ASP A 179 14.05 -5.53 22.38
CA ASP A 179 14.95 -4.89 21.42
C ASP A 179 14.21 -3.80 20.65
N ILE A 180 14.66 -2.56 20.82
CA ILE A 180 14.09 -1.38 20.16
C ILE A 180 14.10 -1.46 18.62
N LYS A 181 15.05 -2.20 18.03
CA LYS A 181 15.18 -2.35 16.57
C LYS A 181 13.98 -3.07 15.94
N ASN A 182 13.29 -3.86 16.77
CA ASN A 182 12.10 -4.62 16.41
C ASN A 182 10.81 -3.79 16.38
N TYR A 183 10.90 -2.47 16.55
CA TYR A 183 9.78 -1.55 16.44
C TYR A 183 9.91 -0.66 15.20
N ARG A 184 8.78 -0.16 14.69
CA ARG A 184 8.72 0.93 13.70
C ARG A 184 7.98 2.12 14.29
N PRO A 185 8.37 3.35 13.92
CA PRO A 185 7.53 4.50 14.17
C PRO A 185 6.29 4.43 13.26
N VAL A 186 5.12 4.60 13.85
CA VAL A 186 3.91 5.00 13.14
C VAL A 186 3.53 6.37 13.68
N ILE A 187 3.44 7.37 12.81
CA ILE A 187 3.01 8.71 13.21
C ILE A 187 1.49 8.78 13.06
N VAL A 188 0.81 9.04 14.18
CA VAL A 188 -0.61 9.36 14.16
C VAL A 188 -0.73 10.87 13.91
N LEU A 189 -1.12 11.22 12.68
CA LEU A 189 -1.32 12.61 12.28
C LEU A 189 -2.70 13.11 12.68
N THR A 190 -2.81 14.41 12.91
CA THR A 190 -4.09 15.13 12.93
C THR A 190 -4.84 14.88 11.62
N LEU A 191 -6.13 14.57 11.70
CA LEU A 191 -6.93 14.19 10.52
C LEU A 191 -7.03 15.32 9.48
N ALA A 192 -7.13 16.57 9.94
CA ALA A 192 -7.12 17.74 9.06
C ALA A 192 -5.78 17.94 8.32
N GLY A 193 -4.68 17.39 8.86
CA GLY A 193 -3.36 17.39 8.25
C GLY A 193 -2.99 16.06 7.57
N GLN A 194 -3.89 15.06 7.59
CA GLN A 194 -3.57 13.75 7.07
C GLN A 194 -3.46 13.84 5.55
N ASN A 195 -2.27 13.56 5.04
CA ASN A 195 -2.04 13.50 3.62
C ASN A 195 -2.73 12.26 3.00
N PRO A 196 -3.76 12.41 2.15
CA PRO A 196 -4.41 11.29 1.48
C PRO A 196 -3.65 10.88 0.21
N TYR A 197 -2.38 11.25 0.00
CA TYR A 197 -1.58 10.93 -1.20
C TYR A 197 -1.67 9.45 -1.65
N PRO A 198 -1.73 8.43 -0.76
CA PRO A 198 -1.98 7.04 -1.18
C PRO A 198 -3.31 6.84 -1.93
N SER A 199 -4.32 7.64 -1.60
CA SER A 199 -5.63 7.72 -2.26
C SER A 199 -5.67 8.68 -3.46
N GLN A 200 -4.74 9.63 -3.58
CA GLN A 200 -4.75 10.71 -4.57
C GLN A 200 -4.31 10.32 -5.98
N CYS A 201 -3.77 9.12 -6.26
CA CYS A 201 -3.64 8.71 -7.66
C CYS A 201 -5.06 8.44 -8.18
N PRO A 202 -5.67 9.39 -8.93
CA PRO A 202 -7.05 9.26 -9.32
C PRO A 202 -7.16 8.02 -10.19
N HIS A 203 -8.28 7.33 -10.14
CA HIS A 203 -8.45 6.14 -10.97
C HIS A 203 -8.22 6.44 -12.46
N SER A 204 -8.57 7.66 -12.90
CA SER A 204 -8.29 8.19 -14.24
C SER A 204 -6.79 8.27 -14.61
N ARG A 205 -5.87 8.08 -13.65
CA ARG A 205 -4.41 8.03 -13.86
C ARG A 205 -3.79 6.68 -13.48
N ALA A 206 -4.61 5.69 -13.15
CA ALA A 206 -4.16 4.34 -12.83
C ALA A 206 -4.46 3.37 -13.99
N VAL A 207 -3.58 2.38 -14.20
CA VAL A 207 -3.84 1.24 -15.08
C VAL A 207 -3.90 -0.03 -14.25
N PRO A 208 -5.09 -0.44 -13.78
CA PRO A 208 -5.25 -1.69 -13.09
C PRO A 208 -5.02 -2.89 -14.01
N LEU A 209 -4.29 -3.86 -13.49
CA LEU A 209 -3.81 -5.03 -14.22
C LEU A 209 -3.81 -6.23 -13.28
N TRP A 210 -4.31 -7.36 -13.78
CA TRP A 210 -4.15 -8.67 -13.18
C TRP A 210 -3.32 -9.55 -14.10
N GLY A 211 -2.35 -10.25 -13.52
CA GLY A 211 -1.42 -11.13 -14.23
C GLY A 211 -0.71 -12.07 -13.27
N GLY A 212 -0.05 -13.07 -13.82
CA GLY A 212 0.64 -14.10 -13.05
C GLY A 212 2.03 -14.38 -13.63
N LEU A 213 2.85 -15.07 -12.84
CA LEU A 213 4.18 -15.51 -13.23
C LEU A 213 4.40 -16.98 -12.94
N SER A 214 5.33 -17.57 -13.69
CA SER A 214 5.90 -18.91 -13.51
C SER A 214 7.37 -18.87 -13.91
N GLU A 215 8.04 -20.03 -13.88
CA GLU A 215 9.38 -20.16 -14.46
C GLU A 215 9.41 -19.92 -15.98
N GLY A 216 8.27 -20.03 -16.67
CA GLY A 216 8.09 -19.64 -18.08
C GLY A 216 7.95 -18.13 -18.31
N GLY A 217 7.89 -17.31 -17.24
CA GLY A 217 7.89 -15.85 -17.33
C GLY A 217 6.67 -15.19 -16.69
N PHE A 218 6.11 -14.16 -17.34
CA PHE A 218 4.96 -13.39 -16.86
C PHE A 218 3.90 -13.23 -17.96
N HIS A 219 2.63 -13.44 -17.60
CA HIS A 219 1.52 -13.21 -18.52
C HIS A 219 0.41 -12.38 -17.88
N VAL A 220 -0.15 -11.48 -18.70
CA VAL A 220 -1.30 -10.66 -18.34
C VAL A 220 -2.58 -11.48 -18.49
N VAL A 221 -3.44 -11.47 -17.48
CA VAL A 221 -4.78 -12.04 -17.59
C VAL A 221 -5.78 -10.99 -18.05
N ALA A 222 -5.77 -9.81 -17.41
CA ALA A 222 -6.71 -8.77 -17.76
C ALA A 222 -6.26 -7.39 -17.27
N PHE A 223 -6.49 -6.38 -18.11
CA PHE A 223 -6.59 -4.99 -17.65
C PHE A 223 -8.04 -4.70 -17.27
N HIS A 224 -8.28 -3.96 -16.19
CA HIS A 224 -9.63 -3.69 -15.70
C HIS A 224 -9.87 -2.21 -15.41
N LYS A 225 -11.16 -1.83 -15.40
CA LYS A 225 -11.63 -0.43 -15.29
C LYS A 225 -11.82 0.06 -13.86
N ALA A 226 -11.69 -0.81 -12.85
CA ALA A 226 -11.85 -0.43 -11.44
C ALA A 226 -10.55 -0.75 -10.70
N ARG A 227 -10.38 -0.28 -9.46
CA ARG A 227 -9.18 -0.62 -8.66
C ARG A 227 -9.11 -2.11 -8.30
N LYS A 228 -10.25 -2.80 -8.20
CA LYS A 228 -10.37 -4.24 -7.93
C LYS A 228 -11.46 -4.84 -8.80
N PHE A 229 -11.39 -6.14 -9.03
CA PHE A 229 -12.49 -6.87 -9.66
C PHE A 229 -13.65 -7.06 -8.69
N THR A 230 -14.88 -7.00 -9.21
CA THR A 230 -16.00 -7.68 -8.56
C THR A 230 -15.93 -9.18 -8.81
N THR A 231 -16.62 -9.97 -7.99
CA THR A 231 -16.78 -11.42 -8.19
C THR A 231 -17.30 -11.75 -9.59
N GLU A 232 -18.27 -10.98 -10.07
CA GLU A 232 -18.88 -11.21 -11.39
C GLU A 232 -17.92 -10.89 -12.53
N GLU A 233 -17.22 -9.76 -12.46
CA GLU A 233 -16.20 -9.39 -13.45
C GLU A 233 -15.08 -10.43 -13.52
N TRP A 234 -14.63 -10.92 -12.36
CA TRP A 234 -13.64 -11.99 -12.28
C TRP A 234 -14.15 -13.28 -12.92
N CYS A 235 -15.36 -13.73 -12.58
CA CYS A 235 -15.95 -14.90 -13.20
C CYS A 235 -16.10 -14.72 -14.73
N ASN A 236 -16.44 -13.52 -15.21
CA ASN A 236 -16.48 -13.20 -16.64
C ASN A 236 -15.11 -13.32 -17.30
N VAL A 237 -14.03 -12.88 -16.63
CA VAL A 237 -12.65 -13.04 -17.12
C VAL A 237 -12.28 -14.52 -17.25
N VAL A 238 -12.63 -15.34 -16.26
CA VAL A 238 -12.36 -16.78 -16.24
C VAL A 238 -13.15 -17.51 -17.33
N ARG A 239 -14.48 -17.29 -17.43
CA ARG A 239 -15.34 -17.93 -18.45
C ARG A 239 -14.96 -17.57 -19.88
N ARG A 240 -14.37 -16.38 -20.09
CA ARG A 240 -13.81 -15.98 -21.41
C ARG A 240 -12.47 -16.66 -21.71
N GLY A 241 -12.03 -17.60 -20.88
CA GLY A 241 -10.79 -18.36 -21.05
C GLY A 241 -9.52 -17.54 -20.84
N LYS A 242 -9.59 -16.30 -20.34
CA LYS A 242 -8.41 -15.43 -20.22
C LYS A 242 -7.41 -15.97 -19.19
N LEU A 243 -7.91 -16.44 -18.05
CA LEU A 243 -7.07 -17.03 -17.02
C LEU A 243 -6.40 -18.32 -17.53
N LYS A 244 -7.17 -19.20 -18.20
CA LYS A 244 -6.67 -20.43 -18.80
C LYS A 244 -5.57 -20.17 -19.84
N LYS A 245 -5.82 -19.25 -20.78
CA LYS A 245 -4.82 -18.85 -21.78
C LYS A 245 -3.55 -18.30 -21.14
N ALA A 246 -3.69 -17.51 -20.07
CA ALA A 246 -2.55 -16.99 -19.36
C ALA A 246 -1.74 -18.09 -18.66
N ILE A 247 -2.41 -19.06 -18.02
CA ILE A 247 -1.73 -20.20 -17.40
C ILE A 247 -1.00 -21.03 -18.46
N GLN A 248 -1.62 -21.27 -19.62
CA GLN A 248 -1.00 -22.02 -20.72
C GLN A 248 0.22 -21.30 -21.30
N ALA A 249 0.15 -19.97 -21.44
CA ALA A 249 1.26 -19.13 -21.90
C ALA A 249 2.43 -19.06 -20.91
N LEU A 250 2.23 -19.52 -19.66
CA LEU A 250 3.24 -19.59 -18.61
C LEU A 250 3.95 -20.96 -18.56
N GLU A 251 3.87 -21.75 -19.62
CA GLU A 251 4.56 -23.04 -19.78
C GLU A 251 4.41 -23.97 -18.55
N PRO A 252 3.16 -24.30 -18.17
CA PRO A 252 2.92 -25.13 -17.00
C PRO A 252 3.34 -26.57 -17.27
N ILE A 253 3.80 -27.28 -16.23
CA ILE A 253 4.18 -28.71 -16.30
C ILE A 253 3.09 -29.56 -16.95
N LYS A 254 1.80 -29.24 -16.69
CA LYS A 254 0.64 -29.87 -17.34
C LYS A 254 0.01 -28.87 -18.33
N PRO A 255 0.17 -29.03 -19.65
CA PRO A 255 -0.35 -28.07 -20.64
C PRO A 255 -1.88 -27.90 -20.67
N HIS A 256 -2.62 -28.90 -20.17
CA HIS A 256 -4.09 -28.92 -20.15
C HIS A 256 -4.69 -28.99 -18.74
N GLY A 257 -3.86 -28.86 -17.70
CA GLY A 257 -4.29 -28.93 -16.31
C GLY A 257 -4.46 -30.36 -15.77
N PRO A 258 -5.09 -30.52 -14.61
CA PRO A 258 -5.56 -29.46 -13.72
C PRO A 258 -4.39 -28.62 -13.17
N TRP A 259 -4.66 -27.34 -12.89
CA TRP A 259 -3.67 -26.40 -12.39
C TRP A 259 -3.97 -25.96 -10.96
N LYS A 260 -2.89 -25.69 -10.23
CA LYS A 260 -2.94 -25.04 -8.92
C LYS A 260 -2.30 -23.66 -9.06
N VAL A 261 -3.04 -22.62 -8.71
CA VAL A 261 -2.61 -21.22 -8.83
C VAL A 261 -2.56 -20.58 -7.46
N LEU A 262 -1.43 -19.97 -7.14
CA LEU A 262 -1.28 -19.16 -5.94
C LEU A 262 -1.83 -17.76 -6.22
N CYS A 263 -2.82 -17.35 -5.43
CA CYS A 263 -3.36 -15.99 -5.47
C CYS A 263 -3.28 -15.36 -4.08
N ASP A 264 -3.46 -14.04 -4.03
CA ASP A 264 -3.65 -13.33 -2.77
C ASP A 264 -5.01 -13.64 -2.14
N ASN A 265 -5.24 -13.11 -0.93
CA ASN A 265 -6.47 -13.34 -0.17
C ASN A 265 -7.59 -12.35 -0.55
N GLU A 266 -7.64 -11.87 -1.80
CA GLU A 266 -8.69 -10.96 -2.26
C GLU A 266 -10.07 -11.63 -2.18
N ALA A 267 -11.04 -10.92 -1.60
CA ALA A 267 -12.33 -11.50 -1.24
C ALA A 267 -13.09 -12.12 -2.43
N PHE A 268 -12.97 -11.51 -3.63
CA PHE A 268 -13.66 -11.99 -4.82
C PHE A 268 -13.19 -13.40 -5.24
N LEU A 269 -11.91 -13.74 -5.04
CA LEU A 269 -11.34 -15.04 -5.40
C LEU A 269 -11.92 -16.20 -4.58
N HIS A 270 -12.35 -15.91 -3.35
CA HIS A 270 -12.82 -16.88 -2.38
C HIS A 270 -14.35 -16.96 -2.29
N THR A 271 -15.09 -16.37 -3.23
CA THR A 271 -16.53 -16.61 -3.32
C THR A 271 -16.84 -18.00 -3.88
N ALA A 272 -18.00 -18.55 -3.54
CA ALA A 272 -18.45 -19.83 -4.10
C ALA A 272 -18.61 -19.78 -5.63
N SER A 273 -18.99 -18.62 -6.18
CA SER A 273 -19.10 -18.41 -7.63
C SER A 273 -17.74 -18.46 -8.32
N SER A 274 -16.74 -17.75 -7.78
CA SER A 274 -15.40 -17.74 -8.36
C SER A 274 -14.72 -19.10 -8.26
N ARG A 275 -14.83 -19.80 -7.12
CA ARG A 275 -14.30 -21.16 -6.97
C ARG A 275 -14.91 -22.13 -7.98
N ARG A 276 -16.24 -22.13 -8.14
CA ARG A 276 -16.92 -22.98 -9.13
C ARG A 276 -16.50 -22.66 -10.56
N THR A 277 -16.43 -21.37 -10.89
CA THR A 277 -16.04 -20.91 -12.23
C THR A 277 -14.59 -21.31 -12.57
N MET A 278 -13.66 -21.20 -11.63
CA MET A 278 -12.27 -21.65 -11.84
C MET A 278 -12.16 -23.17 -11.89
N ALA A 279 -12.90 -23.89 -11.04
CA ALA A 279 -12.90 -25.36 -11.04
C ALA A 279 -13.42 -25.95 -12.36
N ALA A 280 -14.43 -25.32 -12.99
CA ALA A 280 -14.93 -25.70 -14.31
C ALA A 280 -13.85 -25.59 -15.40
N GLU A 281 -12.86 -24.73 -15.23
CA GLU A 281 -11.69 -24.61 -16.13
C GLU A 281 -10.49 -25.45 -15.67
N GLY A 282 -10.67 -26.33 -14.68
CA GLY A 282 -9.60 -27.17 -14.13
C GLY A 282 -8.60 -26.40 -13.26
N ILE A 283 -8.99 -25.26 -12.69
CA ILE A 283 -8.11 -24.38 -11.91
C ILE A 283 -8.52 -24.40 -10.44
N THR A 284 -7.57 -24.71 -9.56
CA THR A 284 -7.74 -24.65 -8.10
C THR A 284 -6.84 -23.56 -7.51
N VAL A 285 -7.39 -22.71 -6.65
CA VAL A 285 -6.61 -21.66 -5.97
C VAL A 285 -5.99 -22.20 -4.69
N TRP A 286 -4.70 -21.95 -4.48
CA TRP A 286 -4.03 -22.19 -3.22
C TRP A 286 -4.39 -21.15 -2.18
N SER A 287 -4.66 -21.60 -0.96
CA SER A 287 -4.84 -20.70 0.19
C SER A 287 -3.48 -20.23 0.67
N MET A 288 -3.28 -18.92 0.69
CA MET A 288 -2.10 -18.30 1.26
C MET A 288 -2.36 -18.01 2.76
N PRO A 289 -1.42 -18.33 3.66
CA PRO A 289 -1.55 -17.96 5.07
C PRO A 289 -1.75 -16.44 5.21
N ALA A 290 -2.60 -16.04 6.16
CA ALA A 290 -2.83 -14.62 6.42
C ALA A 290 -1.50 -13.91 6.75
N SER A 291 -1.41 -12.62 6.39
CA SER A 291 -0.25 -11.77 6.70
C SER A 291 1.11 -12.26 6.15
N SER A 292 1.12 -12.99 5.03
CA SER A 292 2.35 -13.55 4.42
C SER A 292 2.67 -12.93 3.05
N PRO A 293 2.97 -11.62 2.96
CA PRO A 293 3.27 -10.96 1.68
C PRO A 293 4.58 -11.48 1.06
N ASP A 294 5.49 -12.04 1.86
CA ASP A 294 6.73 -12.68 1.43
C ASP A 294 6.49 -13.96 0.62
N LEU A 295 5.34 -14.60 0.82
CA LEU A 295 4.90 -15.76 0.06
C LEU A 295 4.13 -15.41 -1.22
N ASN A 296 4.02 -14.13 -1.59
CA ASN A 296 3.45 -13.72 -2.87
C ASN A 296 4.53 -13.22 -3.85
N PRO A 297 5.12 -14.10 -4.68
CA PRO A 297 6.25 -13.74 -5.54
C PRO A 297 5.91 -12.66 -6.57
N VAL A 298 4.64 -12.52 -6.96
CA VAL A 298 4.20 -11.50 -7.94
C VAL A 298 4.47 -10.08 -7.47
N GLU A 299 4.47 -9.83 -6.15
CA GLU A 299 4.78 -8.51 -5.58
C GLU A 299 6.20 -8.05 -5.90
N LYS A 300 7.16 -8.98 -5.98
CA LYS A 300 8.54 -8.67 -6.40
C LYS A 300 8.57 -8.23 -7.87
N PHE A 301 7.76 -8.86 -8.72
CA PHE A 301 7.64 -8.48 -10.12
C PHE A 301 6.96 -7.11 -10.28
N TRP A 302 5.91 -6.82 -9.50
CA TRP A 302 5.28 -5.50 -9.47
C TRP A 302 6.23 -4.39 -9.02
N ALA A 303 7.07 -4.65 -8.02
CA ALA A 303 8.10 -3.70 -7.60
C ALA A 303 9.12 -3.45 -8.73
N TRP A 304 9.55 -4.50 -9.44
CA TRP A 304 10.45 -4.37 -10.58
C TRP A 304 9.81 -3.58 -11.74
N LEU A 305 8.57 -3.90 -12.10
CA LEU A 305 7.84 -3.23 -13.18
C LEU A 305 7.67 -1.73 -12.91
N ARG A 306 7.27 -1.36 -11.69
CA ARG A 306 7.18 0.05 -11.27
C ARG A 306 8.51 0.77 -11.39
N LYS A 307 9.61 0.17 -10.91
CA LYS A 307 10.96 0.74 -11.06
C LYS A 307 11.34 0.94 -12.53
N ARG A 308 10.98 0.00 -13.41
CA ARG A 308 11.24 0.11 -14.85
C ARG A 308 10.43 1.24 -15.50
N ILE A 309 9.14 1.36 -15.16
CA ILE A 309 8.26 2.44 -15.62
C ILE A 309 8.84 3.80 -15.18
N HIS A 310 9.14 3.97 -13.89
CA HIS A 310 9.72 5.22 -13.38
C HIS A 310 11.07 5.58 -14.01
N HIS A 311 11.87 4.60 -14.40
CA HIS A 311 13.11 4.87 -15.13
C HIS A 311 12.83 5.43 -16.54
N LEU A 312 11.85 4.88 -17.25
CA LEU A 312 11.45 5.39 -18.57
C LEU A 312 10.82 6.78 -18.48
N ASP A 313 9.94 6.99 -17.50
CA ASP A 313 9.32 8.30 -17.28
C ASP A 313 10.37 9.37 -16.96
N ARG A 314 11.38 9.04 -16.13
CA ARG A 314 12.53 9.93 -15.89
C ARG A 314 13.36 10.19 -17.14
N LYS A 315 13.51 9.20 -18.02
CA LYS A 315 14.24 9.36 -19.28
C LYS A 315 13.48 10.31 -20.20
N ASP A 316 12.17 10.12 -20.37
CA ASP A 316 11.34 11.01 -21.18
C ASP A 316 11.35 12.45 -20.64
N LEU A 317 11.30 12.62 -19.32
CA LEU A 317 11.40 13.93 -18.67
C LEU A 317 12.74 14.62 -18.97
N ARG A 318 13.87 13.90 -18.87
CA ARG A 318 15.20 14.43 -19.20
C ARG A 318 15.30 14.82 -20.67
N GLU A 319 14.66 14.06 -21.54
CA GLU A 319 14.59 14.32 -22.98
C GLU A 319 13.49 15.34 -23.36
N LYS A 320 12.83 15.95 -22.37
CA LYS A 320 11.76 16.95 -22.54
C LYS A 320 10.60 16.47 -23.43
N ARG A 321 10.33 15.17 -23.44
CA ARG A 321 9.21 14.59 -24.18
C ARG A 321 7.88 14.91 -23.49
N PRO A 322 6.79 15.07 -24.25
CA PRO A 322 5.47 15.30 -23.68
C PRO A 322 5.01 14.12 -22.82
N ALA A 323 4.18 14.40 -21.82
CA ALA A 323 3.57 13.37 -20.99
C ALA A 323 2.66 12.47 -21.85
N ILE A 324 2.77 11.16 -21.69
CA ILE A 324 1.98 10.21 -22.47
C ILE A 324 0.56 10.07 -21.90
N GLY A 325 -0.43 9.99 -22.79
CA GLY A 325 -1.82 9.70 -22.41
C GLY A 325 -2.02 8.25 -21.93
N MET A 326 -3.20 7.98 -21.35
CA MET A 326 -3.55 6.68 -20.75
C MET A 326 -3.38 5.49 -21.72
N LEU A 327 -3.80 5.64 -22.98
CA LEU A 327 -3.69 4.59 -23.98
C LEU A 327 -2.22 4.25 -24.29
N ALA A 328 -1.40 5.28 -24.49
CA ALA A 328 0.04 5.15 -24.71
C ALA A 328 0.75 4.56 -23.49
N PHE A 329 0.35 4.96 -22.27
CA PHE A 329 0.88 4.37 -21.04
C PHE A 329 0.54 2.88 -20.93
N LYS A 330 -0.69 2.48 -21.25
CA LYS A 330 -1.08 1.07 -21.29
C LYS A 330 -0.29 0.28 -22.34
N ALA A 331 -0.04 0.86 -23.51
CA ALA A 331 0.80 0.25 -24.56
C ALA A 331 2.25 0.08 -24.09
N ARG A 332 2.82 1.10 -23.42
CA ARG A 332 4.14 1.04 -22.80
C ARG A 332 4.23 -0.08 -21.76
N VAL A 333 3.26 -0.18 -20.86
CA VAL A 333 3.23 -1.26 -19.84
C VAL A 333 3.23 -2.63 -20.51
N ARG A 334 2.41 -2.83 -21.55
CA ARG A 334 2.41 -4.08 -22.32
C ARG A 334 3.77 -4.37 -22.96
N ALA A 335 4.37 -3.38 -23.62
CA ALA A 335 5.68 -3.53 -24.25
C ALA A 335 6.78 -3.91 -23.24
N ILE A 336 6.76 -3.32 -22.04
CA ILE A 336 7.71 -3.68 -20.97
C ILE A 336 7.49 -5.12 -20.53
N ILE A 337 6.24 -5.51 -20.25
CA ILE A 337 5.90 -6.85 -19.79
C ILE A 337 6.27 -7.91 -20.82
N SER A 338 6.03 -7.67 -22.11
CA SER A 338 6.38 -8.60 -23.18
C SER A 338 7.88 -8.65 -23.50
N SER A 339 8.70 -7.79 -22.90
CA SER A 339 10.14 -7.78 -23.17
C SER A 339 10.84 -9.03 -22.62
N ARG A 340 11.87 -9.52 -23.33
CA ARG A 340 12.72 -10.64 -22.89
C ARG A 340 13.25 -10.43 -21.47
N ARG A 341 13.60 -9.19 -21.11
CA ARG A 341 14.06 -8.81 -19.77
C ARG A 341 12.98 -9.04 -18.71
N ALA A 342 11.74 -8.63 -18.96
CA ALA A 342 10.65 -8.85 -18.02
C ALA A 342 10.37 -10.34 -17.83
N GLN A 343 10.33 -11.12 -18.92
CA GLN A 343 10.13 -12.57 -18.87
C GLN A 343 11.23 -13.26 -18.05
N THR A 344 12.50 -12.89 -18.27
CA THR A 344 13.65 -13.42 -17.50
C THR A 344 13.56 -13.07 -16.00
N VAL A 345 13.16 -11.84 -15.68
CA VAL A 345 13.00 -11.41 -14.28
C VAL A 345 11.87 -12.17 -13.59
N ALA A 346 10.74 -12.35 -14.27
CA ALA A 346 9.61 -13.11 -13.76
C ALA A 346 9.97 -14.59 -13.51
N ALA A 347 10.63 -15.23 -14.48
CA ALA A 347 11.13 -16.60 -14.36
C ALA A 347 12.04 -16.78 -13.14
N ARG A 348 13.00 -15.86 -12.96
CA ARG A 348 13.92 -15.89 -11.81
C ARG A 348 13.20 -15.69 -10.48
N ILE A 349 12.20 -14.81 -10.43
CA ILE A 349 11.38 -14.59 -9.23
C ILE A 349 10.58 -15.86 -8.90
N ALA A 350 9.97 -16.50 -9.89
CA ALA A 350 9.22 -17.75 -9.72
C ALA A 350 10.11 -18.87 -9.20
N GLY A 351 11.28 -19.11 -9.82
CA GLY A 351 12.22 -20.15 -9.39
C GLY A 351 12.77 -19.92 -7.98
N GLY A 352 12.83 -18.66 -7.53
CA GLY A 352 13.21 -18.30 -6.16
C GLY A 352 12.17 -18.68 -5.09
N PHE A 353 10.92 -18.95 -5.47
CA PHE A 353 9.82 -19.17 -4.51
C PHE A 353 10.05 -20.38 -3.60
N LYS A 354 10.60 -21.48 -4.13
CA LYS A 354 10.91 -22.68 -3.33
C LYS A 354 11.91 -22.38 -2.22
N LYS A 355 12.88 -21.49 -2.47
CA LYS A 355 13.85 -21.05 -1.46
C LYS A 355 13.15 -20.24 -0.36
N THR A 356 12.28 -19.30 -0.73
CA THR A 356 11.47 -18.52 0.22
C THR A 356 10.68 -19.44 1.15
N CYS A 357 9.98 -20.45 0.60
CA CYS A 357 9.21 -21.39 1.42
C CYS A 357 10.09 -22.16 2.40
N LYS A 358 11.28 -22.63 1.97
CA LYS A 358 12.24 -23.31 2.84
C LYS A 358 12.73 -22.40 3.98
N GLU A 359 12.96 -21.12 3.71
CA GLU A 359 13.35 -20.15 4.74
C GLU A 359 12.25 -19.93 5.77
N VAL A 360 10.99 -19.81 5.34
CA VAL A 360 9.84 -19.67 6.26
C VAL A 360 9.72 -20.90 7.16
N ILE A 361 9.87 -22.11 6.59
CA ILE A 361 9.86 -23.37 7.36
C ILE A 361 11.02 -23.40 8.37
N ALA A 362 12.24 -23.07 7.95
CA ALA A 362 13.42 -23.05 8.82
C ALA A 362 13.26 -22.07 10.00
N LYS A 363 12.55 -20.96 9.77
CA LYS A 363 12.22 -19.96 10.78
C LYS A 363 10.93 -20.27 11.55
N LYS A 364 10.38 -21.48 11.43
CA LYS A 364 9.14 -21.92 12.11
C LYS A 364 7.97 -20.95 11.88
N GLY A 365 7.81 -20.47 10.65
CA GLY A 365 6.77 -19.49 10.28
C GLY A 365 7.23 -18.03 10.32
N GLY A 366 8.47 -17.75 10.71
CA GLY A 366 9.07 -16.42 10.58
C GLY A 366 9.29 -16.02 9.12
N MET A 367 9.11 -14.74 8.82
CA MET A 367 9.21 -14.17 7.47
C MET A 367 10.57 -14.46 6.79
N ALA A 368 10.54 -14.83 5.49
CA ALA A 368 11.75 -14.99 4.68
C ALA A 368 12.51 -13.65 4.48
N ARG A 369 13.82 -13.68 4.22
CA ARG A 369 14.55 -12.43 3.92
C ARG A 369 14.19 -12.00 2.48
N SER A 370 13.74 -10.76 2.31
CA SER A 370 13.16 -10.24 1.05
C SER A 370 14.16 -10.07 -0.07
#